data_AF-A0A923Q9G0-F1
#
_entry.id   AF-A0A923Q9G0-F1
#
_cell.length_a   1.000
_cell.length_b   1.000
_cell.length_c   1.000
_cell.angle_alpha   90.00
_cell.angle_beta   90.00
_cell.angle_gamma   90.00
#
_symmetry.space_group_name_H-M   'P 1'
#
loop_
_entity.id
_entity.type
_entity.pdbx_description
1 polymer ?
#
loop_
_entity_poly.entity_id
_entity_poly.type
_entity_poly.pdbx_seq_one_letter_code
_entity_poly.pdbx_strand_id
1 'polypeptide(L)'
;MTLTAGAQCTANFVFTNGADTYIGQAAHCSGTGGSTETNGCTAGSLPLGTKVTIDGATQPGTLVYNSWLAMQAVGETDADTCQYNDFALVKIDPADVASVSPKIPVLGGPTGIDRDGVGAGEQVFSYGNSSLRSGISQLSPKQGVSLGTDSGGWNHPVYTVSPGIPGDSGSAFVNDQGQALGILSTLAIAPLAGSNGVSDLGKSLDYANAKGGLGAVTLVQGGAFDGNLPIVRGLLGS
;
A
#
# COMPACT_ATOMS: atom_id res chain seq x y z
N MET A 1 -2.80 -7.04 8.92
CA MET A 1 -3.33 -5.65 8.99
C MET A 1 -2.45 -4.83 9.91
N THR A 2 -2.55 -3.50 9.86
CA THR A 2 -1.93 -2.57 10.80
C THR A 2 -3.00 -1.77 11.55
N LEU A 3 -2.71 -1.41 12.79
CA LEU A 3 -3.52 -0.49 13.58
C LEU A 3 -2.63 0.61 14.16
N THR A 4 -2.88 1.85 13.76
CA THR A 4 -2.13 3.02 14.22
C THR A 4 -3.09 3.98 14.92
N ALA A 5 -2.96 4.12 16.24
CA ALA A 5 -3.82 5.01 17.06
C ALA A 5 -5.34 4.87 16.79
N GLY A 6 -5.82 3.64 16.55
CA GLY A 6 -7.23 3.35 16.28
C GLY A 6 -7.63 3.35 14.80
N ALA A 7 -6.76 3.84 13.90
CA ALA A 7 -6.95 3.73 12.46
C ALA A 7 -6.45 2.37 11.96
N GLN A 8 -7.36 1.59 11.39
CA GLN A 8 -7.03 0.29 10.80
C GLN A 8 -6.71 0.44 9.31
N CYS A 9 -5.64 -0.24 8.89
CA CYS A 9 -5.25 -0.37 7.50
C CYS A 9 -4.81 -1.80 7.17
N THR A 10 -4.68 -2.07 5.88
CA THR A 10 -4.06 -3.29 5.38
C THR A 10 -2.57 -3.04 5.16
N ALA A 11 -1.73 -3.98 5.60
CA ALA A 11 -0.30 -3.95 5.31
C ALA A 11 -0.06 -4.33 3.85
N ASN A 12 0.93 -3.73 3.19
CA ASN A 12 1.30 -4.08 1.81
C ASN A 12 2.43 -5.10 1.73
N PHE A 13 3.64 -4.63 1.47
CA PHE A 13 4.81 -5.42 1.15
C PHE A 13 5.82 -5.39 2.30
N VAL A 14 6.80 -6.30 2.23
CA VAL A 14 7.94 -6.35 3.14
C VAL A 14 9.12 -5.64 2.48
N PHE A 15 9.83 -4.82 3.25
CA PHE A 15 11.00 -4.09 2.80
C PHE A 15 12.19 -4.32 3.75
N THR A 16 13.39 -4.06 3.26
CA THR A 16 14.61 -4.09 4.09
C THR A 16 15.63 -3.09 3.62
N ASN A 17 16.44 -2.57 4.54
CA ASN A 17 17.66 -1.83 4.24
C ASN A 17 18.94 -2.66 4.50
N GLY A 18 18.80 -3.98 4.68
CA GLY A 18 19.87 -4.90 5.04
C GLY A 18 20.15 -5.01 6.54
N ALA A 19 19.75 -4.02 7.35
CA ALA A 19 19.87 -4.06 8.81
C ALA A 19 18.53 -4.36 9.50
N ASP A 20 17.46 -3.75 8.98
CA ASP A 20 16.11 -3.83 9.53
C ASP A 20 15.12 -4.43 8.53
N THR A 21 14.03 -4.99 9.04
CA THR A 21 12.87 -5.43 8.26
C THR A 21 11.69 -4.51 8.53
N TYR A 22 11.01 -4.11 7.47
CA TYR A 22 9.86 -3.22 7.50
C TYR A 22 8.65 -3.88 6.86
N ILE A 23 7.47 -3.49 7.33
CA ILE A 23 6.20 -3.74 6.65
C ILE A 23 5.59 -2.39 6.26
N GLY A 24 5.14 -2.28 5.01
CA GLY A 24 4.56 -1.04 4.53
C GLY A 24 3.07 -0.91 4.85
N GLN A 25 2.62 0.34 4.94
CA GLN A 25 1.21 0.75 5.00
C GLN A 25 1.02 2.05 4.21
N ALA A 26 -0.22 2.52 4.04
CA ALA A 26 -0.45 3.87 3.52
C ALA A 26 -0.06 4.93 4.57
N ALA A 27 0.44 6.10 4.14
CA ALA A 27 0.84 7.16 5.06
C ALA A 27 -0.35 7.73 5.85
N HIS A 28 -1.50 7.90 5.18
CA HIS A 28 -2.73 8.41 5.79
C HIS A 28 -3.28 7.51 6.91
N CYS A 29 -2.83 6.25 7.01
CA CYS A 29 -3.17 5.36 8.13
C CYS A 29 -2.70 5.90 9.49
N SER A 30 -1.77 6.86 9.47
CA SER A 30 -1.30 7.59 10.63
C SER A 30 -1.70 9.08 10.57
N GLY A 31 -2.67 9.44 9.73
CA GLY A 31 -3.18 10.79 9.62
C GLY A 31 -3.91 11.24 10.89
N THR A 32 -3.85 12.52 11.20
CA THR A 32 -4.56 13.14 12.35
C THR A 32 -5.70 14.06 11.92
N GLY A 33 -5.86 14.27 10.62
CA GLY A 33 -6.90 15.09 10.01
C GLY A 33 -8.21 14.35 9.76
N GLY A 34 -9.17 15.05 9.16
CA GLY A 34 -10.41 14.45 8.68
C GLY A 34 -10.20 13.50 7.50
N SER A 35 -11.20 12.67 7.19
CA SER A 35 -11.15 11.68 6.09
C SER A 35 -11.03 12.30 4.69
N THR A 36 -11.12 13.61 4.55
CA THR A 36 -10.97 14.35 3.30
C THR A 36 -9.63 15.08 3.20
N GLU A 37 -8.78 15.00 4.24
CA GLU A 37 -7.44 15.57 4.23
C GLU A 37 -6.48 14.55 3.61
N THR A 38 -6.29 14.66 2.29
CA THR A 38 -5.57 13.67 1.47
C THR A 38 -4.23 14.19 0.95
N ASN A 39 -3.98 15.51 1.06
CA ASN A 39 -2.76 16.12 0.58
C ASN A 39 -1.65 15.99 1.63
N GLY A 40 -0.64 15.16 1.36
CA GLY A 40 0.42 14.86 2.32
C GLY A 40 1.34 16.03 2.65
N CYS A 41 1.36 17.09 1.85
CA CYS A 41 2.16 18.28 2.14
C CYS A 41 1.50 19.22 3.16
N THR A 42 0.20 19.04 3.44
CA THR A 42 -0.55 19.91 4.38
C THR A 42 -1.32 19.14 5.46
N ALA A 43 -1.71 17.90 5.20
CA ALA A 43 -2.44 17.06 6.14
C ALA A 43 -1.56 16.65 7.34
N GLY A 44 -2.16 16.63 8.53
CA GLY A 44 -1.47 16.21 9.75
C GLY A 44 -1.22 14.71 9.81
N SER A 45 -0.11 14.30 10.43
CA SER A 45 0.24 12.90 10.68
C SER A 45 0.87 12.73 12.07
N LEU A 46 0.68 11.55 12.67
CA LEU A 46 1.35 11.14 13.89
C LEU A 46 2.87 11.10 13.66
N PRO A 47 3.68 11.44 14.68
CA PRO A 47 5.13 11.52 14.52
C PRO A 47 5.76 10.13 14.29
N LEU A 48 6.96 10.12 13.71
CA LEU A 48 7.83 8.95 13.72
C LEU A 48 8.08 8.48 15.17
N GLY A 49 8.27 7.18 15.34
CA GLY A 49 8.34 6.53 16.65
C GLY A 49 6.99 6.05 17.19
N THR A 50 5.88 6.42 16.53
CA THR A 50 4.53 5.93 16.86
C THR A 50 4.49 4.40 16.79
N LYS A 51 3.89 3.78 17.81
CA LYS A 51 3.71 2.32 17.86
C LYS A 51 2.55 1.90 16.96
N VAL A 52 2.77 0.85 16.19
CA VAL A 52 1.79 0.29 15.25
C VAL A 52 1.60 -1.18 15.60
N THR A 53 0.36 -1.56 15.91
CA THR A 53 0.03 -2.97 16.08
C THR A 53 0.04 -3.64 14.71
N ILE A 54 0.75 -4.76 14.60
CA ILE A 54 0.80 -5.59 13.39
C ILE A 54 0.08 -6.89 13.72
N ASP A 55 -0.94 -7.22 12.94
CA ASP A 55 -1.66 -8.48 13.13
C ASP A 55 -0.75 -9.68 12.86
N GLY A 56 -0.79 -10.65 13.77
CA GLY A 56 0.11 -11.81 13.80
C GLY A 56 1.48 -11.57 14.46
N ALA A 57 1.84 -10.33 14.81
CA ALA A 57 3.08 -10.03 15.53
C ALA A 57 2.89 -10.12 17.05
N THR A 58 3.94 -10.48 17.78
CA THR A 58 3.93 -10.53 19.25
C THR A 58 4.26 -9.19 19.89
N GLN A 59 4.93 -8.29 19.17
CA GLN A 59 5.27 -6.94 19.59
C GLN A 59 4.73 -5.88 18.61
N PRO A 60 4.44 -4.66 19.08
CA PRO A 60 4.12 -3.57 18.16
C PRO A 60 5.36 -3.17 17.35
N GLY A 61 5.14 -2.94 16.06
CA GLY A 61 6.12 -2.27 15.21
C GLY A 61 6.25 -0.77 15.54
N THR A 62 7.18 -0.10 14.87
CA THR A 62 7.43 1.34 15.03
C THR A 62 7.37 2.05 13.69
N LEU A 63 6.56 3.10 13.56
CA LEU A 63 6.52 3.95 12.37
C LEU A 63 7.87 4.67 12.23
N VAL A 64 8.64 4.34 11.19
CA VAL A 64 9.99 4.88 10.97
C VAL A 64 10.11 5.74 9.72
N TYR A 65 9.14 5.66 8.82
CA TYR A 65 9.02 6.56 7.69
C TYR A 65 7.54 6.79 7.37
N ASN A 66 7.23 8.02 6.95
CA ASN A 66 5.94 8.44 6.45
C ASN A 66 6.19 9.52 5.38
N SER A 67 5.64 9.33 4.18
CA SER A 67 5.84 10.23 3.05
C SER A 67 5.34 11.64 3.32
N TRP A 68 4.24 11.81 4.05
CA TRP A 68 3.67 13.12 4.39
C TRP A 68 4.62 13.92 5.30
N LEU A 69 5.15 13.26 6.33
CA LEU A 69 6.16 13.88 7.20
C LEU A 69 7.44 14.21 6.43
N ALA A 70 7.89 13.32 5.53
CA ALA A 70 9.08 13.54 4.73
C ALA A 70 8.90 14.73 3.77
N MET A 71 7.76 14.80 3.07
CA MET A 71 7.38 15.91 2.19
C MET A 71 7.34 17.24 2.94
N GLN A 72 6.70 17.27 4.11
CA GLN A 72 6.63 18.47 4.95
C GLN A 72 8.00 18.92 5.45
N ALA A 73 8.86 17.97 5.87
CA ALA A 73 10.19 18.27 6.38
C ALA A 73 11.11 18.90 5.33
N VAL A 74 10.94 18.54 4.06
CA VAL A 74 11.75 19.07 2.94
C VAL A 74 11.06 20.20 2.17
N GLY A 75 9.85 20.58 2.59
CA GLY A 75 9.06 21.63 1.94
C GLY A 75 8.67 21.27 0.51
N GLU A 76 8.20 20.05 0.28
CA GLU A 76 7.73 19.58 -1.03
C GLU A 76 6.62 20.48 -1.58
N THR A 77 6.68 20.77 -2.87
CA THR A 77 5.73 21.66 -3.56
C THR A 77 5.15 21.06 -4.84
N ASP A 78 5.69 19.93 -5.32
CA ASP A 78 5.13 19.25 -6.48
C ASP A 78 3.72 18.71 -6.18
N ALA A 79 2.74 19.16 -6.95
CA ALA A 79 1.33 18.90 -6.66
C ALA A 79 0.98 17.41 -6.72
N ASP A 80 1.52 16.68 -7.70
CA ASP A 80 1.27 15.25 -7.85
C ASP A 80 1.93 14.46 -6.72
N THR A 81 3.19 14.78 -6.38
CA THR A 81 3.88 14.16 -5.25
C THR A 81 3.11 14.39 -3.94
N CYS A 82 2.70 15.64 -3.66
CA CYS A 82 1.91 15.99 -2.48
C CYS A 82 0.58 15.23 -2.41
N GLN A 83 -0.08 15.02 -3.55
CA GLN A 83 -1.41 14.44 -3.60
C GLN A 83 -1.42 12.91 -3.58
N TYR A 84 -0.37 12.26 -4.09
CA TYR A 84 -0.39 10.84 -4.38
C TYR A 84 0.74 10.02 -3.76
N ASN A 85 1.74 10.63 -3.11
CA ASN A 85 2.73 9.89 -2.33
C ASN A 85 2.16 9.54 -0.94
N ASP A 86 1.55 8.36 -0.83
CA ASP A 86 0.83 7.88 0.36
C ASP A 86 1.47 6.60 0.91
N PHE A 87 2.76 6.68 1.28
CA PHE A 87 3.57 5.53 1.66
C PHE A 87 4.23 5.71 3.02
N ALA A 88 4.16 4.67 3.86
CA ALA A 88 4.82 4.64 5.15
C ALA A 88 5.43 3.26 5.43
N LEU A 89 6.48 3.26 6.26
CA LEU A 89 7.18 2.05 6.70
C LEU A 89 7.10 1.92 8.21
N VAL A 90 6.73 0.71 8.65
CA VAL A 90 6.73 0.29 10.04
C VAL A 90 7.87 -0.70 10.22
N LYS A 91 8.84 -0.35 11.06
CA LYS A 91 9.90 -1.28 11.49
C LYS A 91 9.28 -2.37 12.35
N ILE A 92 9.51 -3.60 11.94
CA ILE A 92 9.07 -4.80 12.65
C ILE A 92 9.99 -5.01 13.84
N ASP A 93 9.43 -5.42 14.98
CA ASP A 93 10.24 -5.76 16.14
C ASP A 93 11.15 -6.97 15.82
N PRO A 94 12.43 -6.95 16.22
CA PRO A 94 13.35 -8.07 15.96
C PRO A 94 12.84 -9.44 16.40
N ALA A 95 11.99 -9.51 17.45
CA ALA A 95 11.39 -10.76 17.91
C ALA A 95 10.46 -11.42 16.88
N ASP A 96 9.87 -10.63 15.98
CA ASP A 96 8.86 -11.10 15.03
C ASP A 96 9.40 -11.28 13.60
N VAL A 97 10.64 -10.83 13.30
CA VAL A 97 11.23 -10.86 11.95
C VAL A 97 11.24 -12.27 11.35
N ALA A 98 11.53 -13.30 12.16
CA ALA A 98 11.57 -14.69 11.69
C ALA A 98 10.20 -15.23 11.24
N SER A 99 9.11 -14.59 11.65
CA SER A 99 7.73 -14.95 11.30
C SER A 99 7.21 -14.20 10.06
N VAL A 100 8.00 -13.27 9.51
CA VAL A 100 7.59 -12.41 8.40
C VAL A 100 7.64 -13.17 7.09
N SER A 101 6.55 -13.12 6.34
CA SER A 101 6.47 -13.62 4.96
C SER A 101 6.32 -12.44 4.00
N PRO A 102 7.17 -12.31 2.96
CA PRO A 102 6.99 -11.33 1.89
C PRO A 102 5.84 -11.66 0.93
N LYS A 103 5.20 -12.84 1.07
CA LYS A 103 4.08 -13.27 0.23
C LYS A 103 2.83 -12.46 0.48
N ILE A 104 2.18 -12.02 -0.61
CA ILE A 104 0.81 -11.50 -0.55
C ILE A 104 -0.13 -12.70 -0.37
N PRO A 105 -1.05 -12.69 0.61
CA PRO A 105 -1.95 -13.81 0.85
C PRO A 105 -2.70 -14.21 -0.42
N VAL A 106 -2.81 -15.52 -0.64
CA VAL A 106 -3.36 -16.21 -1.83
C VAL A 106 -2.69 -15.93 -3.18
N LEU A 107 -2.01 -14.80 -3.35
CA LEU A 107 -1.38 -14.39 -4.61
C LEU A 107 0.09 -14.81 -4.72
N GLY A 108 0.79 -15.04 -3.60
CA GLY A 108 2.25 -15.13 -3.62
C GLY A 108 2.86 -13.77 -3.94
N GLY A 109 4.00 -13.74 -4.65
CA GLY A 109 4.69 -12.49 -5.01
C GLY A 109 5.00 -11.57 -3.81
N PRO A 110 5.46 -10.33 -4.03
CA PRO A 110 5.73 -9.74 -5.33
C PRO A 110 6.97 -10.34 -5.99
N THR A 111 7.02 -10.30 -7.32
CA THR A 111 8.14 -10.79 -8.16
C THR A 111 9.19 -9.71 -8.42
N GLY A 112 8.88 -8.45 -8.11
CA GLY A 112 9.69 -7.26 -8.37
C GLY A 112 8.88 -5.99 -8.12
N ILE A 113 9.39 -4.85 -8.56
CA ILE A 113 8.66 -3.57 -8.58
C ILE A 113 8.28 -3.29 -10.03
N ASP A 114 7.04 -2.87 -10.26
CA ASP A 114 6.63 -2.29 -11.54
C ASP A 114 7.22 -0.88 -11.64
N ARG A 115 8.00 -0.61 -12.68
CA ARG A 115 8.70 0.68 -12.88
C ARG A 115 8.17 1.49 -14.05
N ASP A 116 7.36 0.87 -14.90
CA ASP A 116 6.89 1.46 -16.14
C ASP A 116 5.40 1.83 -16.06
N GLY A 117 4.74 1.46 -14.96
CA GLY A 117 3.33 1.66 -14.70
C GLY A 117 2.47 0.65 -15.45
N VAL A 118 1.15 0.81 -15.31
CA VAL A 118 0.15 -0.03 -15.97
C VAL A 118 -0.68 0.78 -16.98
N GLY A 119 -0.94 0.17 -18.13
CA GLY A 119 -1.83 0.67 -19.16
C GLY A 119 -3.32 0.48 -18.82
N ALA A 120 -4.19 1.27 -19.46
CA ALA A 120 -5.63 1.11 -19.27
C ALA A 120 -6.11 -0.26 -19.78
N GLY A 121 -6.87 -0.97 -18.95
CA GLY A 121 -7.38 -2.32 -19.22
C GLY A 121 -6.44 -3.45 -18.79
N GLU A 122 -5.20 -3.16 -18.39
CA GLU A 122 -4.31 -4.18 -17.84
C GLU A 122 -4.82 -4.70 -16.50
N GLN A 123 -4.56 -5.97 -16.23
CA GLN A 123 -5.06 -6.62 -15.03
C GLN A 123 -4.26 -6.23 -13.80
N VAL A 124 -4.98 -6.04 -12.71
CA VAL A 124 -4.38 -5.77 -11.40
C VAL A 124 -4.98 -6.68 -10.34
N PHE A 125 -4.16 -7.03 -9.36
CA PHE A 125 -4.50 -7.93 -8.27
C PHE A 125 -4.15 -7.29 -6.94
N SER A 126 -4.95 -7.56 -5.92
CA SER A 126 -4.72 -7.03 -4.58
C SER A 126 -5.27 -7.98 -3.51
N TYR A 127 -4.88 -7.73 -2.27
CA TYR A 127 -5.45 -8.38 -1.10
C TYR A 127 -5.76 -7.32 -0.03
N GLY A 128 -7.04 -7.16 0.30
CA GLY A 128 -7.54 -6.24 1.33
C GLY A 128 -7.99 -6.97 2.59
N ASN A 129 -7.65 -6.43 3.76
CA ASN A 129 -8.02 -7.01 5.06
C ASN A 129 -8.82 -6.04 5.94
N SER A 130 -9.75 -5.28 5.34
CA SER A 130 -10.67 -4.44 6.12
C SER A 130 -11.55 -5.27 7.06
N SER A 131 -11.62 -4.87 8.33
CA SER A 131 -12.56 -5.46 9.30
C SER A 131 -14.02 -5.22 8.96
N LEU A 132 -14.33 -4.22 8.14
CA LEU A 132 -15.70 -3.97 7.66
C LEU A 132 -16.22 -5.13 6.79
N ARG A 133 -15.33 -5.99 6.28
CA ARG A 133 -15.70 -7.22 5.56
C ARG A 133 -16.16 -8.34 6.51
N SER A 134 -16.27 -8.09 7.82
CA SER A 134 -16.81 -9.00 8.83
C SER A 134 -16.17 -10.39 8.84
N GLY A 135 -14.87 -10.47 8.50
CA GLY A 135 -14.12 -11.73 8.45
C GLY A 135 -14.40 -12.61 7.22
N ILE A 136 -15.11 -12.12 6.20
CA ILE A 136 -15.36 -12.86 4.97
C ILE A 136 -14.09 -12.84 4.10
N SER A 137 -13.20 -13.80 4.34
CA SER A 137 -11.90 -13.94 3.65
C SER A 137 -12.02 -14.12 2.13
N GLN A 138 -13.17 -14.56 1.64
CA GLN A 138 -13.48 -14.66 0.20
C GLN A 138 -13.60 -13.29 -0.48
N LEU A 139 -13.71 -12.19 0.26
CA LEU A 139 -13.76 -10.83 -0.30
C LEU A 139 -12.43 -10.09 -0.21
N SER A 140 -11.42 -10.72 0.39
CA SER A 140 -10.09 -10.13 0.58
C SER A 140 -9.27 -10.12 -0.71
N PRO A 141 -9.20 -11.21 -1.49
CA PRO A 141 -8.56 -11.16 -2.80
C PRO A 141 -9.38 -10.29 -3.76
N LYS A 142 -8.67 -9.43 -4.48
CA LYS A 142 -9.24 -8.49 -5.45
C LYS A 142 -8.60 -8.74 -6.79
N GLN A 143 -9.43 -8.75 -7.82
CA GLN A 143 -9.03 -8.66 -9.21
C GLN A 143 -9.72 -7.47 -9.84
N GLY A 144 -9.03 -6.80 -10.74
CA GLY A 144 -9.52 -5.61 -11.40
C GLY A 144 -8.76 -5.28 -12.65
N VAL A 145 -9.01 -4.08 -13.14
CA VAL A 145 -8.29 -3.48 -14.25
C VAL A 145 -7.75 -2.11 -13.86
N SER A 146 -6.60 -1.77 -14.41
CA SER A 146 -6.06 -0.42 -14.39
C SER A 146 -6.88 0.48 -15.33
N LEU A 147 -7.01 1.75 -14.95
CA LEU A 147 -7.55 2.83 -15.78
C LEU A 147 -6.43 3.62 -16.49
N GLY A 148 -5.21 3.12 -16.43
CA GLY A 148 -3.99 3.78 -16.85
C GLY A 148 -3.20 4.31 -15.66
N THR A 149 -2.10 4.97 -15.97
CA THR A 149 -1.25 5.65 -15.00
C THR A 149 -1.34 7.15 -15.26
N ASP A 150 -1.61 7.94 -14.23
CA ASP A 150 -1.81 9.39 -14.32
C ASP A 150 -0.95 10.16 -13.29
N SER A 151 -1.19 11.47 -13.16
CA SER A 151 -0.51 12.35 -12.20
C SER A 151 1.01 12.21 -12.18
N GLY A 152 1.62 12.37 -13.35
CA GLY A 152 3.07 12.27 -13.52
C GLY A 152 3.63 10.89 -13.18
N GLY A 153 2.78 9.86 -13.18
CA GLY A 153 3.11 8.49 -12.82
C GLY A 153 2.96 8.17 -11.33
N TRP A 154 2.41 9.06 -10.51
CA TRP A 154 2.26 8.80 -9.07
C TRP A 154 1.02 7.98 -8.70
N ASN A 155 0.06 7.86 -9.61
CA ASN A 155 -1.21 7.24 -9.33
C ASN A 155 -1.63 6.28 -10.45
N HIS A 156 -2.10 5.11 -10.04
CA HIS A 156 -2.70 4.09 -10.92
C HIS A 156 -4.16 3.92 -10.50
N PRO A 157 -5.10 4.68 -11.08
CA PRO A 157 -6.51 4.47 -10.83
C PRO A 157 -6.94 3.06 -11.26
N VAL A 158 -7.73 2.38 -10.43
CA VAL A 158 -8.16 0.99 -10.68
C VAL A 158 -9.67 0.81 -10.48
N TYR A 159 -10.25 -0.13 -11.23
CA TYR A 159 -11.55 -0.72 -10.92
C TYR A 159 -11.37 -2.18 -10.54
N THR A 160 -11.77 -2.52 -9.31
CA THR A 160 -11.78 -3.90 -8.82
C THR A 160 -13.20 -4.43 -8.69
N VAL A 161 -13.40 -5.74 -8.91
CA VAL A 161 -14.72 -6.40 -8.77
C VAL A 161 -15.37 -6.10 -7.43
N SER A 162 -14.56 -6.07 -6.36
CA SER A 162 -14.96 -5.50 -5.07
C SER A 162 -14.11 -4.25 -4.78
N PRO A 163 -14.68 -3.02 -4.83
CA PRO A 163 -13.94 -1.81 -4.53
C PRO A 163 -13.24 -1.86 -3.17
N GLY A 164 -12.14 -1.12 -3.05
CA GLY A 164 -11.50 -0.81 -1.77
C GLY A 164 -12.45 -0.02 -0.89
N ILE A 165 -12.54 -0.42 0.39
CA ILE A 165 -13.36 0.24 1.41
C ILE A 165 -12.45 0.70 2.56
N PRO A 166 -12.92 1.56 3.48
CA PRO A 166 -12.14 1.92 4.66
C PRO A 166 -11.60 0.67 5.38
N GLY A 167 -10.30 0.70 5.73
CA GLY A 167 -9.56 -0.46 6.25
C GLY A 167 -8.79 -1.26 5.19
N ASP A 168 -9.18 -1.18 3.90
CA ASP A 168 -8.36 -1.73 2.80
C ASP A 168 -7.22 -0.78 2.43
N SER A 169 -7.26 0.49 2.86
CA SER A 169 -6.13 1.43 2.75
C SER A 169 -4.80 0.77 3.06
N GLY A 170 -3.81 1.00 2.22
CA GLY A 170 -2.50 0.38 2.36
C GLY A 170 -2.35 -0.99 1.68
N SER A 171 -3.41 -1.59 1.15
CA SER A 171 -3.34 -2.89 0.45
C SER A 171 -2.31 -2.87 -0.69
N ALA A 172 -1.56 -3.96 -0.82
CA ALA A 172 -0.65 -4.19 -1.94
C ALA A 172 -1.45 -4.36 -3.24
N PHE A 173 -1.03 -3.65 -4.30
CA PHE A 173 -1.47 -3.89 -5.67
C PHE A 173 -0.30 -4.42 -6.50
N VAL A 174 -0.55 -5.46 -7.30
CA VAL A 174 0.41 -6.04 -8.25
C VAL A 174 -0.20 -6.13 -9.65
N ASN A 175 0.64 -6.08 -10.68
CA ASN A 175 0.25 -6.35 -12.07
C ASN A 175 0.12 -7.86 -12.35
N ASP A 176 -0.16 -8.26 -13.59
CA ASP A 176 -0.35 -9.67 -13.99
C ASP A 176 0.94 -10.50 -14.04
N GLN A 177 2.12 -9.88 -13.89
CA GLN A 177 3.38 -10.55 -13.64
C GLN A 177 3.72 -10.64 -12.13
N GLY A 178 2.84 -10.15 -11.26
CA GLY A 178 3.04 -10.11 -9.82
C GLY A 178 4.05 -9.05 -9.38
N GLN A 179 4.40 -8.09 -10.22
CA GLN A 179 5.28 -6.99 -9.84
C GLN A 179 4.48 -5.99 -9.00
N ALA A 180 5.12 -5.48 -7.95
CA ALA A 180 4.53 -4.52 -7.04
C ALA A 180 4.28 -3.19 -7.75
N LEU A 181 3.01 -2.92 -8.00
CA LEU A 181 2.53 -1.71 -8.65
C LEU A 181 2.42 -0.57 -7.65
N GLY A 182 1.75 -0.82 -6.51
CA GLY A 182 1.49 0.29 -5.60
C GLY A 182 0.72 -0.04 -4.35
N ILE A 183 0.35 1.03 -3.65
CA ILE A 183 -0.32 1.02 -2.36
C ILE A 183 -1.72 1.61 -2.53
N LEU A 184 -2.76 0.89 -2.11
CA LEU A 184 -4.13 1.38 -2.20
C LEU A 184 -4.33 2.64 -1.34
N SER A 185 -4.68 3.75 -1.99
CA SER A 185 -5.16 4.97 -1.36
C SER A 185 -6.66 5.09 -1.62
N THR A 186 -7.49 4.61 -0.69
CA THR A 186 -8.96 4.63 -0.86
C THR A 186 -9.57 6.04 -0.79
N LEU A 187 -8.74 7.09 -0.73
CA LEU A 187 -9.13 8.48 -0.58
C LEU A 187 -9.49 9.18 -1.91
N ALA A 188 -9.45 8.48 -3.05
CA ALA A 188 -9.93 9.01 -4.32
C ALA A 188 -11.47 8.94 -4.42
N ILE A 189 -12.17 9.88 -3.77
CA ILE A 189 -13.56 10.20 -4.13
C ILE A 189 -13.49 11.35 -5.13
N ALA A 190 -13.59 11.01 -6.43
CA ALA A 190 -13.58 11.84 -7.64
C ALA A 190 -12.29 11.77 -8.48
N PRO A 191 -12.36 11.87 -9.83
CA PRO A 191 -13.58 12.06 -10.64
C PRO A 191 -14.31 10.76 -11.02
N LEU A 192 -13.68 9.59 -10.91
CA LEU A 192 -14.24 8.33 -11.40
C LEU A 192 -14.95 7.56 -10.28
N ALA A 193 -16.28 7.67 -10.23
CA ALA A 193 -17.10 7.00 -9.24
C ALA A 193 -16.80 5.49 -9.19
N GLY A 194 -16.56 4.97 -8.00
CA GLY A 194 -16.29 3.55 -7.74
C GLY A 194 -14.87 3.08 -8.02
N SER A 195 -13.98 3.94 -8.54
CA SER A 195 -12.56 3.63 -8.68
C SER A 195 -11.81 3.86 -7.37
N ASN A 196 -10.60 3.32 -7.25
CA ASN A 196 -9.66 3.67 -6.19
C ASN A 196 -8.35 4.15 -6.77
N GLY A 197 -7.66 5.04 -6.05
CA GLY A 197 -6.29 5.44 -6.37
C GLY A 197 -5.29 4.44 -5.79
N VAL A 198 -4.18 4.26 -6.50
CA VAL A 198 -3.07 3.42 -6.06
C VAL A 198 -1.78 4.21 -6.22
N SER A 199 -1.15 4.56 -5.10
CA SER A 199 0.13 5.27 -5.10
C SER A 199 1.23 4.39 -5.68
N ASP A 200 1.96 4.91 -6.66
CA ASP A 200 3.06 4.20 -7.32
C ASP A 200 4.14 3.81 -6.30
N LEU A 201 4.44 2.51 -6.20
CA LEU A 201 5.41 2.03 -5.23
C LEU A 201 6.84 2.42 -5.62
N GLY A 202 7.19 2.38 -6.91
CA GLY A 202 8.53 2.67 -7.39
C GLY A 202 8.98 4.07 -6.99
N LYS A 203 8.17 5.07 -7.32
CA LYS A 203 8.36 6.48 -6.96
C LYS A 203 8.30 6.71 -5.47
N SER A 204 7.35 6.08 -4.77
CA SER A 204 7.23 6.21 -3.31
C SER A 204 8.47 5.69 -2.59
N LEU A 205 9.03 4.57 -3.05
CA LEU A 205 10.25 3.97 -2.50
C LEU A 205 11.49 4.78 -2.87
N ASP A 206 11.60 5.28 -4.10
CA ASP A 206 12.68 6.16 -4.53
C ASP A 206 12.68 7.46 -3.70
N TYR A 207 11.49 8.03 -3.43
CA TYR A 207 11.34 9.18 -2.53
C TYR A 207 11.77 8.85 -1.10
N ALA A 208 11.35 7.70 -0.56
CA ALA A 208 11.75 7.25 0.77
C ALA A 208 13.27 7.08 0.90
N ASN A 209 13.92 6.53 -0.13
CA ASN A 209 15.37 6.39 -0.17
C ASN A 209 16.09 7.73 -0.28
N ALA A 210 15.54 8.68 -1.04
CA ALA A 210 16.15 9.99 -1.23
C ALA A 210 15.95 10.94 -0.02
N LYS A 211 14.81 10.84 0.67
CA LYS A 211 14.35 11.85 1.64
C LYS A 211 14.04 11.29 3.03
N GLY A 212 13.95 9.98 3.19
CA GLY A 212 13.49 9.32 4.43
C GLY A 212 14.58 9.00 5.46
N GLY A 213 15.86 9.07 5.09
CA GLY A 213 16.98 8.87 6.02
C GLY A 213 17.16 7.45 6.54
N LEU A 214 16.53 6.43 5.93
CA LEU A 214 16.62 5.02 6.32
C LEU A 214 17.76 4.23 5.64
N GLY A 215 18.57 4.89 4.81
CA GLY A 215 19.51 4.23 3.91
C GLY A 215 18.81 3.65 2.68
N ALA A 216 19.40 2.64 2.05
CA ALA A 216 18.86 2.00 0.85
C ALA A 216 17.81 0.94 1.19
N VAL A 217 16.55 1.34 1.26
CA VAL A 217 15.40 0.46 1.43
C VAL A 217 15.04 -0.18 0.08
N THR A 218 14.82 -1.50 0.11
CA THR A 218 14.47 -2.31 -1.06
C THR A 218 13.27 -3.19 -0.75
N LEU A 219 12.50 -3.53 -1.79
CA LEU A 219 11.40 -4.49 -1.70
C LEU A 219 11.95 -5.92 -1.52
N VAL A 220 11.41 -6.67 -0.56
CA VAL A 220 11.67 -8.11 -0.43
C VAL A 220 10.68 -8.87 -1.30
N GLN A 221 11.19 -9.67 -2.25
CA GLN A 221 10.36 -10.48 -3.14
C GLN A 221 9.74 -11.67 -2.40
N GLY A 222 8.49 -12.02 -2.74
CA GLY A 222 7.79 -13.18 -2.18
C GLY A 222 7.78 -14.43 -3.04
N GLY A 223 8.54 -14.42 -4.14
CA GLY A 223 8.68 -15.56 -5.05
C GLY A 223 7.57 -15.59 -6.10
N ALA A 224 7.15 -16.79 -6.48
CA ALA A 224 6.17 -16.98 -7.55
C ALA A 224 4.83 -16.29 -7.24
N PHE A 225 4.23 -15.72 -8.30
CA PHE A 225 2.92 -15.10 -8.28
C PHE A 225 1.88 -16.01 -8.93
N ASP A 226 0.67 -16.05 -8.36
CA ASP A 226 -0.50 -16.74 -8.91
C ASP A 226 -1.71 -15.80 -8.93
N GLY A 227 -2.03 -15.29 -10.13
CA GLY A 227 -3.20 -14.46 -10.39
C GLY A 227 -4.51 -15.26 -10.54
N ASN A 228 -4.51 -16.59 -10.42
CA ASN A 228 -5.73 -17.40 -10.58
C ASN A 228 -6.62 -17.34 -9.33
N LEU A 229 -7.35 -16.23 -9.17
CA LEU A 229 -8.27 -16.07 -8.04
C LEU A 229 -9.59 -16.84 -8.25
N PRO A 230 -10.01 -17.70 -7.30
CA PRO A 230 -11.23 -18.52 -7.43
C PRO A 230 -12.53 -17.72 -7.61
N ILE A 231 -12.55 -16.48 -7.10
CA ILE A 231 -13.74 -15.62 -7.02
C ILE A 231 -14.23 -15.20 -8.42
N VAL A 232 -13.36 -15.20 -9.44
CA VAL A 232 -13.72 -14.75 -10.79
C VAL A 232 -14.38 -15.85 -11.63
N ARG A 233 -14.17 -17.14 -11.31
CA ARG A 233 -14.85 -18.25 -12.02
C ARG A 233 -16.37 -18.29 -11.79
N GLY A 234 -16.86 -17.73 -10.68
CA GLY A 234 -18.29 -17.73 -10.36
C GLY A 234 -19.09 -16.57 -10.95
N LEU A 235 -18.43 -15.48 -11.36
CA LEU A 235 -19.09 -14.24 -11.80
C LEU A 235 -19.00 -13.98 -13.32
N LEU A 236 -18.03 -14.58 -14.01
CA LEU A 236 -17.88 -14.40 -15.46
C LEU A 236 -18.45 -15.54 -16.31
N GLY A 237 -18.97 -16.61 -15.69
CA GLY A 237 -19.44 -17.78 -16.44
C GLY A 237 -18.30 -18.50 -17.17
N SER A 238 -18.54 -19.77 -17.45
CA SER A 238 -17.61 -20.70 -18.12
C SER A 238 -17.01 -20.17 -19.42
#